data_AF-A0A6I4XQE2-F1
#
_entry.id   AF-A0A6I4XQE2-F1
#
_cell.length_a   1.000
_cell.length_b   1.000
_cell.length_c   1.000
_cell.angle_alpha   90.00
_cell.angle_beta   90.00
_cell.angle_gamma   90.00
#
_symmetry.space_group_name_H-M   'P 1'
#
loop_
_entity.id
_entity.type
_entity.pdbx_description
1 polymer ?
#
loop_
_entity_poly.entity_id
_entity_poly.type
_entity_poly.pdbx_seq_one_letter_code
_entity_poly.pdbx_strand_id
1 'polypeptide(L)'
;RWQKHLGTEGWNALYVENHDNPRINSILGNETSHSAKAIGTIALLLRGTPFIYQGQEIGMVNYPFQQIDELDAKDSHNHYRLLIENGYDAKQALKEVAHWTRDHSRTPMQWTNQEASSFTSGHPWLAIHPNFKEINVADQETDAQSVLNYYKK
;
A
#
# COMPACT_ATOMS: atom_id res chain seq x y z
N ARG A 1 8.52 22.02 3.49
CA ARG A 1 7.89 23.22 2.88
C ARG A 1 6.46 23.41 3.41
N TRP A 2 5.56 22.44 3.19
CA TRP A 2 4.12 22.54 3.45
C TRP A 2 3.74 22.74 4.94
N GLN A 3 4.48 22.13 5.87
CA GLN A 3 4.32 22.34 7.31
C GLN A 3 4.46 23.81 7.78
N LYS A 4 5.17 24.65 7.01
CA LYS A 4 5.38 26.07 7.33
C LYS A 4 4.54 27.03 6.48
N HIS A 5 4.13 26.62 5.28
CA HIS A 5 3.48 27.52 4.31
C HIS A 5 2.01 27.84 4.66
N LEU A 6 1.36 26.98 5.44
CA LEU A 6 0.00 27.22 5.92
C LEU A 6 -0.09 28.25 7.07
N GLY A 7 1.06 28.79 7.52
CA GLY A 7 1.12 29.74 8.61
C GLY A 7 0.51 29.18 9.90
N THR A 8 -0.04 30.07 10.73
CA THR A 8 -0.72 29.72 11.98
C THR A 8 -2.17 29.30 11.80
N GLU A 9 -2.82 29.70 10.70
CA GLU A 9 -4.26 29.53 10.50
C GLU A 9 -4.63 28.29 9.67
N GLY A 10 -3.76 27.81 8.79
CA GLY A 10 -4.05 26.63 7.99
C GLY A 10 -3.79 25.32 8.72
N TRP A 11 -4.47 24.25 8.28
CA TRP A 11 -4.42 22.91 8.86
C TRP A 11 -4.21 21.87 7.77
N ASN A 12 -3.18 21.02 7.90
CA ASN A 12 -2.88 20.00 6.89
C ASN A 12 -3.76 18.75 7.09
N ALA A 13 -4.18 18.14 5.99
CA ALA A 13 -4.46 16.70 5.98
C ALA A 13 -3.13 15.96 5.79
N LEU A 14 -2.75 15.12 6.75
CA LEU A 14 -1.52 14.35 6.71
C LEU A 14 -1.86 12.93 6.28
N TYR A 15 -1.39 12.53 5.11
CA TYR A 15 -1.55 11.16 4.62
C TYR A 15 -0.29 10.77 3.85
N VAL A 16 -0.02 9.47 3.83
CA VAL A 16 1.07 8.87 3.05
C VAL A 16 0.57 7.76 2.14
N GLU A 17 -0.62 7.22 2.40
CA GLU A 17 -1.29 6.23 1.56
C GLU A 17 -2.74 6.65 1.27
N ASN A 18 -3.24 6.17 0.14
CA ASN A 18 -4.64 6.17 -0.24
C ASN A 18 -4.84 5.14 -1.38
N HIS A 19 -6.06 5.05 -1.90
CA HIS A 19 -6.43 4.11 -2.97
C HIS A 19 -5.89 4.45 -4.37
N ASP A 20 -5.19 5.57 -4.55
CA ASP A 20 -4.63 6.02 -5.83
C ASP A 20 -3.10 5.99 -5.85
N ASN A 21 -2.45 5.66 -4.74
CA ASN A 21 -1.01 5.53 -4.63
C ASN A 21 -0.60 4.10 -4.29
N PRO A 22 0.58 3.62 -4.71
CA PRO A 22 1.17 2.37 -4.21
C PRO A 22 1.42 2.41 -2.70
N ARG A 23 1.74 1.26 -2.09
CA ARG A 23 2.05 1.14 -0.66
C ARG A 23 3.33 1.91 -0.34
N ILE A 24 3.28 2.81 0.63
CA ILE A 24 4.38 3.74 0.88
C ILE A 24 5.63 3.01 1.39
N ASN A 25 5.44 1.91 2.10
CA ASN A 25 6.56 1.12 2.63
C ASN A 25 7.38 0.44 1.52
N SER A 26 6.77 0.13 0.38
CA SER A 26 7.46 -0.39 -0.81
C SER A 26 8.15 0.71 -1.61
N ILE A 27 7.62 1.94 -1.59
CA ILE A 27 8.15 3.05 -2.40
C ILE A 27 9.26 3.84 -1.68
N LEU A 28 9.04 4.21 -0.42
CA LEU A 28 9.97 5.01 0.37
C LEU A 28 10.63 4.24 1.51
N GLY A 29 10.11 3.07 1.84
CA GLY A 29 10.63 2.20 2.88
C GLY A 29 11.51 1.08 2.32
N ASN A 30 11.49 -0.04 3.02
CA ASN A 30 12.18 -1.27 2.62
C ASN A 30 11.36 -2.51 2.98
N GLU A 31 10.03 -2.35 3.05
CA GLU A 31 9.08 -3.44 3.31
C GLU A 31 9.23 -4.12 4.69
N THR A 32 10.02 -3.55 5.60
CA THR A 32 10.16 -4.03 6.98
C THR A 32 9.16 -3.36 7.92
N SER A 33 8.95 -3.99 9.09
CA SER A 33 8.15 -3.38 10.16
C SER A 33 8.78 -2.10 10.71
N HIS A 34 10.11 -1.97 10.68
CA HIS A 34 10.82 -0.78 11.17
C HIS A 34 10.57 0.44 10.28
N SER A 35 10.61 0.26 8.95
CA SER A 35 10.32 1.34 8.00
C SER A 35 8.83 1.72 8.02
N ALA A 36 7.92 0.74 8.11
CA ALA A 36 6.48 1.01 8.27
C ALA A 36 6.19 1.88 9.52
N LYS A 37 6.82 1.57 10.66
CA LYS A 37 6.71 2.34 11.90
C LYS A 37 7.29 3.74 11.74
N ALA A 38 8.50 3.87 11.17
CA ALA A 38 9.15 5.17 10.97
C ALA A 38 8.32 6.10 10.08
N ILE A 39 7.74 5.58 8.99
CA ILE A 39 6.83 6.33 8.11
C ILE A 39 5.56 6.73 8.88
N GLY A 40 4.99 5.81 9.67
CA GLY A 40 3.85 6.09 10.56
C GLY A 40 4.13 7.22 11.55
N THR A 41 5.29 7.21 12.21
CA THR A 41 5.72 8.29 13.12
C THR A 41 5.71 9.64 12.42
N ILE A 42 6.26 9.71 11.20
CA ILE A 42 6.29 10.95 10.43
C ILE A 42 4.88 11.38 10.04
N ALA A 43 4.04 10.48 9.56
CA ALA A 43 2.69 10.80 9.13
C ALA A 43 1.78 11.27 10.28
N LEU A 44 1.91 10.66 11.46
CA LEU A 44 1.04 10.92 12.61
C LEU A 44 1.46 12.13 13.45
N LEU A 45 2.76 12.44 13.53
CA LEU A 45 3.29 13.42 14.49
C LEU A 45 3.60 14.81 13.89
N LEU A 46 3.30 15.02 12.61
CA LEU A 46 3.35 16.35 12.01
C LEU A 46 2.12 17.19 12.40
N ARG A 47 2.17 18.51 12.17
CA ARG A 47 1.02 19.40 12.45
C ARG A 47 -0.06 19.23 11.38
N GLY A 48 -1.21 18.71 11.79
CA GLY A 48 -2.39 18.50 10.95
C GLY A 48 -3.29 17.41 11.50
N THR A 49 -4.26 16.98 10.68
CA THR A 49 -5.09 15.81 10.95
C THR A 49 -4.53 14.62 10.17
N PRO A 50 -4.04 13.57 10.85
CA PRO A 50 -3.57 12.37 10.17
C PRO A 50 -4.70 11.49 9.64
N PHE A 51 -4.42 10.85 8.52
CA PHE A 51 -5.24 9.82 7.89
C PHE A 51 -4.39 8.56 7.76
N ILE A 52 -4.98 7.44 8.14
CA ILE A 52 -4.41 6.10 7.97
C ILE A 52 -5.28 5.41 6.92
N TYR A 53 -4.66 4.84 5.89
CA TYR A 53 -5.36 4.06 4.89
C TYR A 53 -5.33 2.57 5.24
N GLN A 54 -6.38 1.82 4.90
CA GLN A 54 -6.50 0.39 5.27
C GLN A 54 -5.27 -0.42 4.86
N GLY A 55 -4.67 -1.10 5.83
CA GLY A 55 -3.47 -1.91 5.60
C GLY A 55 -2.15 -1.19 5.89
N GLN A 56 -2.15 0.16 5.93
CA GLN A 56 -0.97 0.94 6.30
C GLN A 56 -0.53 0.61 7.74
N GLU A 57 -1.49 0.44 8.64
CA GLU A 57 -1.30 0.14 10.05
C GLU A 57 -0.75 -1.26 10.32
N ILE A 58 -0.86 -2.19 9.38
CA ILE A 58 -0.20 -3.50 9.45
C ILE A 58 1.06 -3.56 8.58
N GLY A 59 1.38 -2.49 7.85
CA GLY A 59 2.55 -2.42 6.96
C GLY A 59 2.39 -3.26 5.69
N MET A 60 1.20 -3.31 5.09
CA MET A 60 0.99 -3.92 3.77
C MET A 60 1.96 -3.32 2.72
N VAL A 61 2.33 -4.15 1.74
CA VAL A 61 3.33 -3.84 0.72
C VAL A 61 2.75 -4.06 -0.68
N ASN A 62 3.49 -3.59 -1.69
CA ASN A 62 3.11 -3.75 -3.09
C ASN A 62 2.98 -5.23 -3.47
N TYR A 63 1.87 -5.56 -4.13
CA TYR A 63 1.64 -6.90 -4.68
C TYR A 63 2.63 -7.23 -5.82
N PRO A 64 3.21 -8.45 -5.86
CA PRO A 64 4.19 -8.83 -6.86
C PRO A 64 3.54 -9.23 -8.21
N PHE A 65 2.84 -8.31 -8.87
CA PHE A 65 2.17 -8.55 -10.15
C PHE A 65 3.16 -9.09 -11.20
N GLN A 66 2.81 -10.20 -11.85
CA GLN A 66 3.62 -10.88 -12.86
C GLN A 66 3.03 -10.76 -14.27
N GLN A 67 1.76 -10.36 -14.39
CA GLN A 67 1.08 -10.23 -15.68
C GLN A 67 0.15 -9.01 -15.72
N ILE A 68 -0.08 -8.45 -16.90
CA ILE A 68 -0.89 -7.23 -17.07
C ILE A 68 -2.38 -7.47 -16.77
N ASP A 69 -2.87 -8.68 -16.98
CA ASP A 69 -4.26 -9.11 -16.72
C ASP A 69 -4.56 -9.28 -15.23
N GLU A 70 -3.55 -9.32 -14.37
CA GLU A 70 -3.72 -9.29 -12.90
C GLU A 70 -4.05 -7.89 -12.38
N LEU A 71 -3.81 -6.85 -13.18
CA LEU A 71 -4.13 -5.46 -12.84
C LEU A 71 -5.56 -5.14 -13.30
N ASP A 72 -6.29 -4.33 -12.54
CA ASP A 72 -7.62 -3.82 -12.89
C ASP A 72 -7.58 -2.35 -13.33
N ALA A 73 -6.60 -1.59 -12.82
CA ALA A 73 -6.45 -0.17 -13.11
C ALA A 73 -6.34 0.13 -14.62
N LYS A 74 -7.39 0.74 -15.18
CA LYS A 74 -7.46 1.11 -16.60
C LYS A 74 -6.32 2.03 -17.04
N ASP A 75 -5.87 2.91 -16.16
CA ASP A 75 -4.72 3.77 -16.35
C ASP A 75 -3.42 2.97 -16.51
N SER A 76 -3.24 1.91 -15.71
CA SER A 76 -2.12 0.96 -15.84
C SER A 76 -2.16 0.21 -17.17
N HIS A 77 -3.34 -0.30 -17.58
CA HIS A 77 -3.53 -0.94 -18.89
C HIS A 77 -3.22 0.01 -20.05
N ASN A 78 -3.69 1.25 -19.97
CA ASN A 78 -3.41 2.27 -20.98
C ASN A 78 -1.92 2.62 -21.05
N HIS A 79 -1.26 2.78 -19.90
CA HIS A 79 0.17 3.07 -19.85
C HIS A 79 0.99 1.90 -20.41
N TYR A 80 0.64 0.67 -20.04
CA TYR A 80 1.26 -0.53 -20.59
C TYR A 80 1.16 -0.55 -22.11
N ARG A 81 -0.04 -0.33 -22.67
CA ARG A 81 -0.27 -0.26 -24.11
C ARG A 81 0.60 0.80 -24.79
N LEU A 82 0.69 2.01 -24.22
CA LEU A 82 1.54 3.07 -24.75
C LEU A 82 3.03 2.71 -24.75
N LEU A 83 3.52 2.01 -23.72
CA LEU A 83 4.90 1.54 -23.67
C LEU A 83 5.17 0.51 -24.77
N ILE A 84 4.25 -0.44 -24.99
CA ILE A 84 4.35 -1.41 -26.09
C ILE A 84 4.35 -0.70 -27.45
N GLU A 85 3.44 0.25 -27.67
CA GLU A 85 3.37 1.06 -28.90
C GLU A 85 4.67 1.86 -29.15
N ASN A 86 5.35 2.27 -28.08
CA ASN A 86 6.65 2.94 -28.12
C ASN A 86 7.86 1.98 -28.23
N GLY A 87 7.63 0.68 -28.40
CA GLY A 87 8.67 -0.31 -28.66
C GLY A 87 9.37 -0.89 -27.42
N TYR A 88 8.81 -0.70 -26.23
CA TYR A 88 9.31 -1.37 -25.02
C TYR A 88 8.99 -2.87 -25.06
N ASP A 89 9.89 -3.68 -24.50
CA ASP A 89 9.59 -5.10 -24.26
C ASP A 89 8.47 -5.27 -23.22
N ALA A 90 7.65 -6.31 -23.38
CA ALA A 90 6.50 -6.58 -22.52
C ALA A 90 6.87 -6.67 -21.03
N LYS A 91 8.02 -7.28 -20.70
CA LYS A 91 8.48 -7.40 -19.31
C LYS A 91 8.93 -6.06 -18.75
N GLN A 92 9.58 -5.22 -19.57
CA GLN A 92 9.99 -3.88 -19.17
C GLN A 92 8.77 -2.97 -18.96
N ALA A 93 7.82 -3.01 -19.89
CA ALA A 93 6.57 -2.26 -19.81
C ALA A 93 5.76 -2.65 -18.57
N LEU A 94 5.65 -3.96 -18.29
CA LEU A 94 4.98 -4.45 -17.09
C LEU A 94 5.70 -3.99 -15.83
N LYS A 95 7.03 -4.10 -15.76
CA LYS A 95 7.79 -3.67 -14.59
C LYS A 95 7.58 -2.19 -14.28
N GLU A 96 7.59 -1.34 -15.30
CA GLU A 96 7.37 0.11 -15.16
C GLU A 96 5.98 0.42 -14.61
N VAL A 97 4.94 -0.17 -15.22
CA VAL A 97 3.55 0.04 -14.81
C VAL A 97 3.26 -0.56 -13.44
N ALA A 98 3.70 -1.80 -13.23
CA ALA A 98 3.49 -2.50 -11.98
C ALA A 98 4.19 -1.80 -10.83
N HIS A 99 5.30 -1.08 -11.02
CA HIS A 99 5.93 -0.35 -9.92
C HIS A 99 5.06 0.78 -9.33
N TRP A 100 4.25 1.43 -10.17
CA TRP A 100 3.48 2.63 -9.80
C TRP A 100 1.96 2.43 -9.76
N THR A 101 1.48 1.22 -10.07
CA THR A 101 0.03 0.98 -10.12
C THR A 101 -0.62 1.21 -8.77
N ARG A 102 -1.78 1.88 -8.79
CA ARG A 102 -2.62 2.09 -7.61
C ARG A 102 -3.29 0.81 -7.10
N ASP A 103 -3.33 -0.24 -7.92
CA ASP A 103 -3.91 -1.53 -7.51
C ASP A 103 -3.17 -2.16 -6.33
N HIS A 104 -1.91 -1.80 -6.09
CA HIS A 104 -1.18 -2.22 -4.88
C HIS A 104 -1.88 -1.85 -3.57
N SER A 105 -2.59 -0.72 -3.54
CA SER A 105 -3.35 -0.28 -2.37
C SER A 105 -4.79 -0.79 -2.38
N ARG A 106 -5.20 -1.51 -3.41
CA ARG A 106 -6.58 -2.01 -3.59
C ARG A 106 -6.71 -3.52 -3.41
N THR A 107 -5.59 -4.22 -3.23
CA THR A 107 -5.60 -5.63 -2.87
C THR A 107 -6.41 -5.85 -1.59
N PRO A 108 -7.09 -7.00 -1.46
CA PRO A 108 -7.86 -7.34 -0.27
C PRO A 108 -7.11 -7.09 1.04
N MET A 109 -7.82 -6.54 2.03
CA MET A 109 -7.29 -6.37 3.38
C MET A 109 -6.89 -7.72 3.97
N GLN A 110 -5.74 -7.75 4.66
CA GLN A 110 -5.17 -8.97 5.22
C GLN A 110 -5.62 -9.18 6.67
N TRP A 111 -6.80 -9.76 6.90
CA TRP A 111 -7.35 -9.93 8.26
C TRP A 111 -6.68 -11.04 9.05
N THR A 112 -6.47 -12.20 8.43
CA THR A 112 -5.93 -13.39 9.10
C THR A 112 -4.90 -14.11 8.23
N ASN A 113 -4.21 -15.11 8.80
CA ASN A 113 -3.36 -16.06 8.09
C ASN A 113 -4.13 -17.27 7.49
N GLN A 114 -5.47 -17.24 7.54
CA GLN A 114 -6.33 -18.30 7.01
C GLN A 114 -6.63 -18.10 5.52
N GLU A 115 -7.33 -19.06 4.90
CA GLU A 115 -7.71 -19.00 3.49
C GLU A 115 -8.32 -17.63 3.11
N ALA A 116 -7.86 -17.12 1.96
CA ALA A 116 -8.23 -15.80 1.45
C ALA A 116 -8.05 -14.64 2.47
N SER A 117 -7.13 -14.79 3.43
CA SER A 117 -6.95 -13.89 4.58
C SER A 117 -8.26 -13.57 5.33
N SER A 118 -9.24 -14.47 5.27
CA SER A 118 -10.62 -14.26 5.74
C SER A 118 -11.30 -13.00 5.15
N PHE A 119 -10.83 -12.46 4.03
CA PHE A 119 -11.45 -11.30 3.38
C PHE A 119 -12.78 -11.64 2.70
N THR A 120 -12.86 -12.82 2.09
CA THR A 120 -14.06 -13.29 1.38
C THR A 120 -14.12 -14.81 1.40
N SER A 121 -15.33 -15.36 1.26
CA SER A 121 -15.57 -16.78 0.97
C SER A 121 -15.73 -17.07 -0.53
N GLY A 122 -15.70 -16.02 -1.37
CA GLY A 122 -15.81 -16.13 -2.83
C GLY A 122 -14.49 -15.78 -3.54
N HIS A 123 -14.62 -15.32 -4.78
CA HIS A 123 -13.46 -14.89 -5.58
C HIS A 123 -13.31 -13.37 -5.44
N PRO A 124 -12.21 -12.86 -4.87
CA PRO A 124 -11.94 -11.43 -4.82
C PRO A 124 -11.65 -10.90 -6.23
N TRP A 125 -12.01 -9.65 -6.49
CA TRP A 125 -11.80 -9.01 -7.78
C TRP A 125 -10.31 -8.71 -8.08
N LEU A 126 -9.50 -8.53 -7.03
CA LEU A 126 -8.03 -8.50 -7.10
C LEU A 126 -7.44 -9.64 -6.28
N ALA A 127 -6.25 -10.08 -6.68
CA ALA A 127 -5.53 -11.15 -6.00
C ALA A 127 -5.18 -10.78 -4.55
N ILE A 128 -5.24 -11.79 -3.68
CA ILE A 128 -4.87 -11.67 -2.27
C ILE A 128 -3.36 -11.77 -2.16
N HIS A 129 -2.74 -10.80 -1.49
CA HIS A 129 -1.30 -10.73 -1.39
C HIS A 129 -0.73 -11.99 -0.72
N PRO A 130 0.25 -12.70 -1.33
CA PRO A 130 0.70 -14.00 -0.84
C PRO A 130 1.32 -13.95 0.57
N ASN A 131 1.82 -12.78 0.99
CA ASN A 131 2.35 -12.58 2.35
C ASN A 131 1.28 -12.44 3.45
N PHE A 132 -0.01 -12.63 3.17
CA PHE A 132 -1.06 -12.55 4.20
C PHE A 132 -0.82 -13.50 5.39
N LYS A 133 -0.03 -14.56 5.19
CA LYS A 133 0.40 -15.48 6.24
C LYS A 133 1.40 -14.88 7.23
N GLU A 134 2.09 -13.81 6.83
CA GLU A 134 3.15 -13.14 7.61
C GLU A 134 2.69 -11.76 8.08
N ILE A 135 1.93 -11.05 7.24
CA ILE A 135 1.36 -9.73 7.54
C ILE A 135 -0.15 -9.88 7.61
N ASN A 136 -0.74 -9.85 8.80
CA ASN A 136 -2.20 -9.81 8.95
C ASN A 136 -2.58 -9.20 10.31
N VAL A 137 -3.84 -8.79 10.42
CA VAL A 137 -4.38 -8.17 11.62
C VAL A 137 -4.33 -9.12 12.81
N ALA A 138 -4.84 -10.36 12.66
CA ALA A 138 -4.97 -11.31 13.77
C ALA A 138 -3.62 -11.59 14.47
N ASP A 139 -2.57 -11.83 13.70
CA ASP A 139 -1.23 -12.06 14.26
C ASP A 139 -0.68 -10.78 14.92
N GLN A 140 -0.84 -9.62 14.27
CA GLN A 140 -0.35 -8.34 14.79
C GLN A 140 -1.13 -7.81 15.99
N GLU A 141 -2.38 -8.19 16.20
CA GLU A 141 -3.15 -7.81 17.40
C GLU A 141 -2.52 -8.38 18.68
N THR A 142 -1.96 -9.59 18.59
CA THR A 142 -1.37 -10.28 19.75
C THR A 142 0.11 -9.94 19.95
N ASP A 143 0.81 -9.45 18.93
CA ASP A 143 2.20 -9.02 19.04
C ASP A 143 2.31 -7.55 19.51
N ALA A 144 2.77 -7.35 20.75
CA ALA A 144 2.95 -6.02 21.34
C ALA A 144 3.99 -5.13 20.62
N GLN A 145 4.84 -5.73 19.78
CA GLN A 145 5.84 -5.06 18.95
C GLN A 145 5.41 -4.97 17.47
N SER A 146 4.16 -5.28 17.13
CA SER A 146 3.67 -5.20 15.75
C SER A 146 3.60 -3.77 15.22
N VAL A 147 3.41 -3.62 13.90
CA VAL A 147 3.13 -2.32 13.30
C VAL A 147 1.76 -1.83 13.80
N LEU A 148 0.76 -2.70 13.85
CA LEU A 148 -0.58 -2.36 14.34
C LEU A 148 -0.56 -1.79 15.76
N ASN A 149 0.10 -2.48 16.69
CA ASN A 149 0.21 -2.05 18.08
C ASN A 149 1.19 -0.88 18.27
N TYR A 150 2.01 -0.56 17.26
CA TYR A 150 2.76 0.69 17.21
C TYR A 150 1.85 1.88 16.85
N TYR A 151 0.99 1.74 15.84
CA TYR A 151 0.03 2.79 15.44
C TYR A 151 -1.04 3.08 16.50
N LYS A 152 -1.39 2.11 17.36
CA LYS A 152 -2.34 2.30 18.46
C LYS A 152 -1.80 3.13 19.64
N LYS A 153 -0.48 3.26 19.78
CA LYS A 153 0.18 3.98 20.89
C LYS A 153 0.25 5.46 20.61
#